data_AF-A0A832BXH1-F1
#
_entry.id   AF-A0A832BXH1-F1
#
_cell.length_a   1.000
_cell.length_b   1.000
_cell.length_c   1.000
_cell.angle_alpha   90.00
_cell.angle_beta   90.00
_cell.angle_gamma   90.00
#
_symmetry.space_group_name_H-M   'P 1'
#
loop_
_entity.id
_entity.type
_entity.pdbx_description
1 polymer ?
#
loop_
_entity_poly.entity_id
_entity_poly.type
_entity_poly.pdbx_seq_one_letter_code
_entity_poly.pdbx_strand_id
1 'polypeptide(L)'
;MPLLLHAPRLRLARVRLAEVLLELEGAERVALPYPSDLERVLNLYAQGLVGWRRVVEEARERMPGYFRSWLWSEEPLLRALPLLGAKVRCYMPSSKDYFSRASELAVLAFRVRVTGKVDIEEWRKLLGSGAAAPPAEHVVVASWPPGGGLGVDVWRLPYPPSEVLSSSNLSEEAVREYVNYVFTYIVHSKNIDEAYLRWLEERKGLRVPELWKLLEMSYRRSKELNSGAEQV
;
A
#
# COMPACT_ATOMS: atom_id res chain seq x y z
N MET A 1 15.70 6.64 17.46
CA MET A 1 14.62 6.95 16.50
C MET A 1 14.19 5.63 15.87
N PRO A 2 12.89 5.38 15.67
CA PRO A 2 12.43 4.21 14.94
C PRO A 2 13.02 4.24 13.52
N LEU A 3 13.47 3.09 13.02
CA LEU A 3 13.89 2.97 11.62
C LEU A 3 12.64 3.00 10.74
N LEU A 4 12.59 3.95 9.80
CA LEU A 4 11.50 4.11 8.86
C LEU A 4 11.92 3.55 7.49
N LEU A 5 11.24 2.51 7.03
CA LEU A 5 11.34 2.00 5.67
C LEU A 5 10.16 2.55 4.86
N HIS A 6 10.46 3.15 3.70
CA HIS A 6 9.40 3.62 2.82
C HIS A 6 9.41 2.94 1.45
N ALA A 7 8.20 2.58 1.02
CA ALA A 7 7.90 1.94 -0.26
C ALA A 7 6.44 2.24 -0.67
N PRO A 8 6.17 2.52 -1.95
CA PRO A 8 4.80 2.74 -2.40
C PRO A 8 3.97 1.46 -2.25
N ARG A 9 2.64 1.60 -2.19
CA ARG A 9 1.71 0.47 -2.21
C ARG A 9 1.65 -0.15 -3.61
N LEU A 10 2.71 -0.85 -3.99
CA LEU A 10 2.82 -1.64 -5.23
C LEU A 10 3.32 -3.02 -4.84
N ARG A 11 2.80 -4.07 -5.48
CA ARG A 11 3.24 -5.44 -5.18
C ARG A 11 4.75 -5.62 -5.37
N LEU A 12 5.29 -5.07 -6.46
CA LEU A 12 6.73 -5.10 -6.76
C LEU A 12 7.56 -4.42 -5.66
N ALA A 13 7.06 -3.31 -5.12
CA ALA A 13 7.71 -2.61 -4.02
C ALA A 13 7.61 -3.40 -2.70
N ARG A 14 6.49 -4.09 -2.47
CA ARG A 14 6.32 -4.97 -1.29
C ARG A 14 7.20 -6.20 -1.32
N VAL A 15 7.53 -6.74 -2.50
CA VAL A 15 8.54 -7.81 -2.63
C VAL A 15 9.89 -7.32 -2.11
N ARG A 16 10.38 -6.18 -2.61
CA ARG A 16 11.65 -5.60 -2.16
C ARG A 16 11.64 -5.25 -0.67
N LEU A 17 10.53 -4.69 -0.19
CA LEU A 17 10.39 -4.36 1.23
C LEU A 17 10.43 -5.60 2.12
N ALA A 18 9.82 -6.70 1.68
CA ALA A 18 9.87 -7.97 2.40
C ALA A 18 11.31 -8.52 2.46
N GLU A 19 12.06 -8.46 1.35
CA GLU A 19 13.47 -8.86 1.31
C GLU A 19 14.31 -8.05 2.31
N VAL A 20 14.19 -6.71 2.28
CA VAL A 20 14.90 -5.83 3.20
C VAL A 20 14.55 -6.13 4.67
N LEU A 21 13.27 -6.38 4.97
CA LEU A 21 12.86 -6.69 6.34
C LEU A 21 13.42 -8.02 6.84
N LEU A 22 13.50 -9.04 5.99
CA LEU A 22 14.04 -10.35 6.35
C LEU A 22 15.54 -10.32 6.64
N GLU A 23 16.27 -9.39 6.04
CA GLU A 23 17.71 -9.21 6.26
C GLU A 23 18.03 -8.24 7.42
N LEU A 24 17.03 -7.51 7.91
CA LEU A 24 17.22 -6.44 8.88
C LEU A 24 17.19 -6.96 10.33
N GLU A 25 18.30 -6.76 11.05
CA GLU A 25 18.33 -6.97 12.50
C GLU A 25 17.32 -6.07 13.23
N GLY A 26 16.56 -6.65 14.17
CA GLY A 26 15.54 -5.92 14.93
C GLY A 26 14.17 -5.79 14.25
N ALA A 27 13.96 -6.43 13.09
CA ALA A 27 12.65 -6.53 12.44
C ALA A 27 11.64 -7.44 13.18
N GLU A 28 11.93 -7.84 14.43
CA GLU A 28 11.04 -8.58 15.33
C GLU A 28 9.80 -7.76 15.75
N ARG A 29 9.84 -6.43 15.58
CA ARG A 29 8.73 -5.52 15.86
C ARG A 29 8.50 -4.62 14.65
N VAL A 30 7.37 -4.80 13.97
CA VAL A 30 7.03 -4.06 12.74
C VAL A 30 5.74 -3.27 12.91
N ALA A 31 5.78 -1.99 12.54
CA ALA A 31 4.60 -1.14 12.47
C ALA A 31 4.17 -1.00 11.01
N LEU A 32 2.98 -1.49 10.69
CA LEU A 32 2.45 -1.58 9.33
C LEU A 32 1.31 -0.57 9.11
N PRO A 33 1.20 0.02 7.90
CA PRO A 33 0.20 1.03 7.55
C PRO A 33 -1.16 0.39 7.26
N TYR A 34 -1.60 -0.52 8.12
CA TYR A 34 -2.82 -1.30 7.95
C TYR A 34 -3.85 -0.93 9.00
N PRO A 35 -5.14 -1.21 8.72
CA PRO A 35 -6.20 -1.00 9.68
C PRO A 35 -5.96 -1.70 11.03
N SER A 36 -6.22 -0.98 12.12
CA SER A 36 -5.99 -1.46 13.48
C SER A 36 -6.78 -2.72 13.84
N ASP A 37 -7.92 -2.97 13.20
CA ASP A 37 -8.74 -4.17 13.38
C ASP A 37 -8.15 -5.43 12.74
N LEU A 38 -7.10 -5.31 11.90
CA LEU A 38 -6.33 -6.46 11.40
C LEU A 38 -5.17 -6.87 12.31
N GLU A 39 -4.79 -6.03 13.29
CA GLU A 39 -3.60 -6.26 14.14
C GLU A 39 -3.61 -7.64 14.78
N ARG A 40 -4.76 -8.08 15.31
CA ARG A 40 -4.89 -9.36 15.99
C ARG A 40 -4.61 -10.54 15.05
N VAL A 41 -5.24 -10.59 13.88
CA VAL A 41 -5.06 -11.72 12.95
C VAL A 41 -3.63 -11.75 12.41
N LEU A 42 -3.02 -10.59 12.20
CA LEU A 42 -1.65 -10.50 11.70
C LEU A 42 -0.62 -10.95 12.73
N ASN A 43 -0.82 -10.65 14.01
CA ASN A 43 0.04 -11.19 15.08
C ASN A 43 -0.09 -12.71 15.20
N LEU A 44 -1.32 -13.24 15.17
CA LEU A 44 -1.54 -14.69 15.19
C LEU A 44 -0.89 -15.37 13.98
N TYR A 45 -0.96 -14.74 12.80
CA TYR A 45 -0.35 -15.25 11.58
C TYR A 45 1.18 -15.22 11.65
N ALA A 46 1.76 -14.10 12.10
CA ALA A 46 3.20 -13.94 12.26
C ALA A 46 3.80 -14.92 13.29
N GLN A 47 3.01 -15.34 14.28
CA GLN A 47 3.40 -16.36 15.27
C GLN A 47 3.15 -17.80 14.78
N GLY A 48 2.62 -17.99 13.57
CA GLY A 48 2.29 -19.31 13.03
C GLY A 48 1.06 -19.98 13.67
N LEU A 49 0.28 -19.24 14.47
CA LEU A 49 -0.91 -19.76 15.17
C LEU A 49 -2.14 -19.87 14.26
N VAL A 50 -2.18 -19.12 13.17
CA VAL A 50 -3.21 -19.25 12.12
C VAL A 50 -2.56 -19.30 10.74
N GLY A 51 -3.24 -19.92 9.78
CA GLY A 51 -2.78 -19.98 8.39
C GLY A 51 -3.18 -18.77 7.55
N TRP A 52 -2.63 -18.68 6.33
CA TRP A 52 -2.92 -17.61 5.37
C TRP A 52 -4.42 -17.46 5.06
N ARG A 53 -5.17 -18.58 5.01
CA ARG A 53 -6.62 -18.58 4.77
C ARG A 53 -7.35 -17.66 5.77
N ARG A 54 -6.96 -17.70 7.05
CA ARG A 54 -7.57 -16.86 8.09
C ARG A 54 -7.29 -15.37 7.88
N VAL A 55 -6.09 -15.02 7.42
CA VAL A 55 -5.75 -13.62 7.06
C VAL A 55 -6.63 -13.13 5.91
N VAL A 56 -6.82 -13.97 4.89
CA VAL A 56 -7.67 -13.64 3.72
C VAL A 56 -9.14 -13.49 4.13
N GLU A 57 -9.65 -14.37 4.99
CA GLU A 57 -11.01 -14.29 5.53
C GLU A 57 -11.23 -13.01 6.33
N GLU A 58 -10.34 -12.71 7.28
CA GLU A 58 -10.46 -11.50 8.09
C GLU A 58 -10.37 -10.25 7.20
N ALA A 59 -9.45 -10.20 6.23
CA ALA A 59 -9.38 -9.09 5.28
C ALA A 59 -10.67 -8.96 4.44
N ARG A 60 -11.28 -10.07 4.03
CA ARG A 60 -12.55 -10.08 3.29
C ARG A 60 -13.72 -9.56 4.14
N GLU A 61 -13.79 -9.97 5.39
CA GLU A 61 -14.84 -9.55 6.34
C GLU A 61 -14.72 -8.07 6.70
N ARG A 62 -13.50 -7.57 6.93
CA ARG A 62 -13.24 -6.19 7.35
C ARG A 62 -13.27 -5.19 6.20
N MET A 63 -12.87 -5.61 4.99
CA MET A 63 -12.76 -4.75 3.81
C MET A 63 -13.50 -5.36 2.60
N PRO A 64 -14.82 -5.57 2.69
CA PRO A 64 -15.59 -6.16 1.60
C PRO A 64 -15.47 -5.30 0.33
N GLY A 65 -15.29 -5.97 -0.83
CA GLY A 65 -15.11 -5.29 -2.12
C GLY A 65 -13.72 -4.69 -2.36
N TYR A 66 -12.91 -4.46 -1.32
CA TYR A 66 -11.57 -3.89 -1.43
C TYR A 66 -10.44 -4.90 -1.15
N PHE A 67 -10.72 -5.96 -0.40
CA PHE A 67 -9.72 -6.92 0.08
C PHE A 67 -8.85 -7.52 -1.03
N ARG A 68 -9.38 -7.75 -2.25
CA ARG A 68 -8.62 -8.33 -3.36
C ARG A 68 -7.50 -7.40 -3.83
N SER A 69 -7.82 -6.12 -4.03
CA SER A 69 -6.85 -5.11 -4.45
C SER A 69 -5.82 -4.83 -3.37
N TRP A 70 -6.24 -4.84 -2.10
CA TRP A 70 -5.32 -4.72 -0.97
C TRP A 70 -4.37 -5.92 -0.87
N LEU A 71 -4.90 -7.16 -0.91
CA LEU A 71 -4.09 -8.38 -0.86
C LEU A 71 -3.14 -8.48 -2.06
N TRP A 72 -3.55 -8.04 -3.26
CA TRP A 72 -2.66 -8.03 -4.42
C TRP A 72 -1.34 -7.33 -4.10
N SER A 73 -1.41 -6.13 -3.54
CA SER A 73 -0.23 -5.33 -3.21
C SER A 73 0.51 -5.84 -1.99
N GLU A 74 -0.24 -6.18 -0.92
CA GLU A 74 0.33 -6.39 0.41
C GLU A 74 0.73 -7.85 0.69
N GLU A 75 0.24 -8.83 -0.08
CA GLU A 75 0.54 -10.26 0.10
C GLU A 75 2.04 -10.57 0.23
N PRO A 76 2.96 -10.03 -0.59
CA PRO A 76 4.39 -10.34 -0.42
C PRO A 76 4.93 -9.97 0.96
N LEU A 77 4.52 -8.80 1.48
CA LEU A 77 4.92 -8.34 2.80
C LEU A 77 4.27 -9.16 3.90
N LEU A 78 2.97 -9.43 3.78
CA LEU A 78 2.24 -10.24 4.75
C LEU A 78 2.84 -11.65 4.85
N ARG A 79 3.17 -12.28 3.72
CA ARG A 79 3.78 -13.63 3.65
C ARG A 79 5.15 -13.71 4.31
N ALA A 80 5.86 -12.59 4.48
CA ALA A 80 7.14 -12.54 5.18
C ALA A 80 6.98 -12.51 6.70
N LEU A 81 5.81 -12.11 7.24
CA LEU A 81 5.61 -11.95 8.69
C LEU A 81 5.91 -13.22 9.51
N PRO A 82 5.50 -14.44 9.10
CA PRO A 82 5.82 -15.65 9.85
C PRO A 82 7.32 -15.99 9.85
N LEU A 83 8.04 -15.62 8.78
CA LEU A 83 9.48 -15.84 8.68
C LEU A 83 10.26 -14.88 9.59
N LEU A 84 9.70 -13.68 9.82
CA LEU A 84 10.25 -12.71 10.76
C LEU A 84 9.94 -13.05 12.23
N GLY A 85 8.91 -13.87 12.50
CA GLY A 85 8.36 -14.04 13.84
C GLY A 85 7.89 -12.72 14.46
N ALA A 86 7.48 -11.75 13.63
CA ALA A 86 7.33 -10.37 14.04
C ALA A 86 6.10 -10.12 14.92
N LYS A 87 6.26 -9.26 15.92
CA LYS A 87 5.16 -8.59 16.61
C LYS A 87 4.68 -7.43 15.75
N VAL A 88 3.44 -7.49 15.31
CA VAL A 88 2.85 -6.54 14.36
C VAL A 88 2.07 -5.47 15.12
N ARG A 89 2.29 -4.20 14.76
CA ARG A 89 1.44 -3.06 15.13
C ARG A 89 0.79 -2.48 13.89
N CYS A 90 -0.52 -2.31 13.89
CA CYS A 90 -1.26 -1.65 12.81
C CYS A 90 -1.63 -0.23 13.26
N TYR A 91 -1.08 0.78 12.58
CA TYR A 91 -1.18 2.18 13.04
C TYR A 91 -2.20 3.04 12.28
N MET A 92 -2.92 2.46 11.32
CA MET A 92 -4.01 3.16 10.64
C MET A 92 -5.34 2.99 11.39
N PRO A 93 -6.31 3.90 11.18
CA PRO A 93 -7.68 3.76 11.65
C PRO A 93 -8.35 2.45 11.22
N SER A 94 -9.52 2.16 11.78
CA SER A 94 -10.26 0.93 11.48
C SER A 94 -10.51 0.74 9.98
N SER A 95 -10.76 -0.50 9.55
CA SER A 95 -11.01 -0.82 8.15
C SER A 95 -12.22 -0.04 7.60
N LYS A 96 -13.21 0.21 8.45
CA LYS A 96 -14.39 1.03 8.14
C LYS A 96 -14.02 2.49 7.85
N ASP A 97 -13.22 3.10 8.72
CA ASP A 97 -12.80 4.50 8.54
C ASP A 97 -11.91 4.65 7.30
N TYR A 98 -11.01 3.69 7.09
CA TYR A 98 -10.16 3.63 5.92
C TYR A 98 -10.98 3.53 4.63
N PHE A 99 -12.01 2.67 4.60
CA PHE A 99 -12.90 2.52 3.44
C PHE A 99 -13.76 3.76 3.17
N SER A 100 -14.29 4.41 4.21
CA SER A 100 -15.03 5.67 4.07
C SER A 100 -14.17 6.73 3.38
N ARG A 101 -12.94 6.90 3.86
CA ARG A 101 -11.98 7.86 3.30
C ARG A 101 -11.61 7.57 1.86
N ALA A 102 -11.36 6.29 1.53
CA ALA A 102 -11.08 5.89 0.16
C ALA A 102 -12.26 6.19 -0.78
N SER A 103 -13.49 5.97 -0.31
CA SER A 103 -14.71 6.26 -1.06
C SER A 103 -14.90 7.76 -1.26
N GLU A 104 -14.69 8.57 -0.23
CA GLU A 104 -14.71 10.03 -0.31
C GLU A 104 -13.65 10.55 -1.29
N LEU A 105 -12.44 10.01 -1.24
CA LEU A 105 -11.36 10.37 -2.16
C LEU A 105 -11.71 10.05 -3.61
N ALA A 106 -12.34 8.90 -3.86
CA ALA A 106 -12.80 8.51 -5.19
C ALA A 106 -13.88 9.47 -5.72
N VAL A 107 -14.82 9.89 -4.86
CA VAL A 107 -15.86 10.88 -5.22
C VAL A 107 -15.24 12.24 -5.55
N LEU A 108 -14.28 12.72 -4.75
CA LEU A 108 -13.57 13.97 -5.04
C LEU A 108 -12.80 13.89 -6.35
N ALA A 109 -12.06 12.80 -6.57
CA ALA A 109 -11.31 12.60 -7.79
C ALA A 109 -12.21 12.59 -9.03
N PHE A 110 -13.36 11.90 -8.94
CA PHE A 110 -14.35 11.88 -10.01
C PHE A 110 -14.96 13.26 -10.27
N ARG A 111 -15.29 14.02 -9.21
CA ARG A 111 -15.80 15.39 -9.34
C ARG A 111 -14.81 16.29 -10.06
N VAL A 112 -13.52 16.23 -9.70
CA VAL A 112 -12.46 16.98 -10.40
C VAL A 112 -12.39 16.54 -11.87
N ARG A 113 -12.47 15.23 -12.15
CA ARG A 113 -12.42 14.69 -13.52
C ARG A 113 -13.57 15.18 -14.41
N VAL A 114 -14.77 15.31 -13.86
CA VAL A 114 -15.98 15.72 -14.60
C VAL A 114 -16.09 17.24 -14.70
N THR A 115 -15.83 17.96 -13.61
CA THR A 115 -16.07 19.41 -13.53
C THR A 115 -14.84 20.26 -13.87
N GLY A 116 -13.63 19.69 -13.78
CA GLY A 116 -12.37 20.40 -13.91
C GLY A 116 -12.01 21.30 -12.73
N LYS A 117 -12.89 21.44 -11.73
CA LYS A 117 -12.71 22.31 -10.55
C LYS A 117 -12.03 21.55 -9.43
N VAL A 118 -11.06 22.19 -8.77
CA VAL A 118 -10.35 21.66 -7.59
C VAL A 118 -10.69 22.53 -6.38
N ASP A 119 -11.22 21.91 -5.33
CA ASP A 119 -11.44 22.57 -4.03
C ASP A 119 -10.36 22.15 -3.05
N ILE A 120 -9.34 22.97 -2.87
CA ILE A 120 -8.18 22.63 -2.03
C ILE A 120 -8.55 22.44 -0.56
N GLU A 121 -9.55 23.15 -0.04
CA GLU A 121 -9.97 22.98 1.36
C GLU A 121 -10.65 21.63 1.59
N GLU A 122 -11.50 21.21 0.65
CA GLU A 122 -12.15 19.89 0.68
C GLU A 122 -11.11 18.76 0.64
N TRP A 123 -10.11 18.87 -0.24
CA TRP A 123 -9.00 17.91 -0.32
C TRP A 123 -8.12 17.93 0.94
N ARG A 124 -7.82 19.11 1.50
CA ARG A 124 -7.01 19.23 2.73
C ARG A 124 -7.68 18.55 3.91
N LYS A 125 -8.99 18.76 4.08
CA LYS A 125 -9.77 18.15 5.17
C LYS A 125 -9.73 16.63 5.10
N LEU A 126 -9.84 16.06 3.90
CA LEU A 126 -9.81 14.62 3.68
C LEU A 126 -8.41 14.02 3.94
N LEU A 127 -7.35 14.68 3.44
CA LEU A 127 -5.96 14.20 3.54
C LEU A 127 -5.34 14.42 4.93
N GLY A 128 -5.78 15.44 5.67
CA GLY A 128 -5.16 15.88 6.93
C GLY A 128 -5.52 15.04 8.16
N SER A 129 -6.24 13.93 8.00
CA SER A 129 -6.73 13.15 9.14
C SER A 129 -6.32 11.68 9.04
N GLY A 130 -5.79 11.12 10.13
CA GLY A 130 -5.87 9.66 10.35
C GLY A 130 -4.61 8.82 10.20
N ALA A 131 -3.45 9.27 10.69
CA ALA A 131 -2.40 8.32 11.07
C ALA A 131 -1.99 8.57 12.52
N ALA A 132 -2.10 7.55 13.36
CA ALA A 132 -1.47 7.61 14.69
C ALA A 132 0.04 7.58 14.50
N ALA A 133 0.78 8.28 15.37
CA ALA A 133 2.23 8.18 15.37
C ALA A 133 2.65 6.72 15.62
N PRO A 134 3.51 6.13 14.77
CA PRO A 134 3.96 4.76 14.98
C PRO A 134 4.80 4.66 16.26
N PRO A 135 4.85 3.50 16.94
CA PRO A 135 5.61 3.35 18.17
C PRO A 135 7.13 3.48 17.92
N ALA A 136 7.86 4.07 18.86
CA ALA A 136 9.29 4.38 18.72
C ALA A 136 10.22 3.15 18.62
N GLU A 137 9.74 1.98 19.03
CA GLU A 137 10.50 0.72 19.14
C GLU A 137 10.26 -0.26 17.98
N HIS A 138 9.52 0.16 16.94
CA HIS A 138 9.19 -0.66 15.78
C HIS A 138 9.95 -0.18 14.55
N VAL A 139 10.27 -1.10 13.65
CA VAL A 139 10.56 -0.76 12.25
C VAL A 139 9.25 -0.33 11.61
N VAL A 140 9.20 0.91 11.13
CA VAL A 140 7.99 1.50 10.56
C VAL A 140 8.00 1.33 9.06
N VAL A 141 6.95 0.71 8.53
CA VAL A 141 6.67 0.66 7.09
C VAL A 141 5.70 1.78 6.76
N ALA A 142 6.07 2.67 5.87
CA ALA A 142 5.17 3.71 5.34
C ALA A 142 5.29 3.83 3.82
N SER A 143 4.34 4.50 3.19
CA SER A 143 4.44 4.82 1.76
C SER A 143 4.90 6.23 1.48
N TRP A 144 4.89 7.09 2.49
CA TRP A 144 5.52 8.40 2.44
C TRP A 144 6.07 8.73 3.82
N PRO A 145 7.27 9.32 3.96
CA PRO A 145 7.78 9.68 5.25
C PRO A 145 6.90 10.77 5.87
N PRO A 146 6.28 10.54 7.05
CA PRO A 146 5.59 11.61 7.75
C PRO A 146 6.62 12.67 8.14
N GLY A 147 6.58 13.84 7.50
CA GLY A 147 7.35 15.03 7.91
C GLY A 147 8.81 15.13 7.43
N GLY A 148 9.19 14.48 6.32
CA GLY A 148 10.51 14.71 5.70
C GLY A 148 11.71 14.17 6.51
N GLY A 149 11.47 13.24 7.44
CA GLY A 149 12.52 12.58 8.21
C GLY A 149 13.38 11.60 7.38
N LEU A 150 14.55 11.26 7.93
CA LEU A 150 15.49 10.25 7.41
C LEU A 150 14.89 8.84 7.46
N GLY A 151 14.15 8.46 6.42
CA GLY A 151 13.75 7.08 6.16
C GLY A 151 14.62 6.45 5.07
N VAL A 152 14.63 5.11 5.00
CA VAL A 152 15.30 4.36 3.95
C VAL A 152 14.30 4.11 2.81
N ASP A 153 14.59 4.69 1.63
CA ASP A 153 13.83 4.40 0.42
C ASP A 153 14.20 3.02 -0.11
N VAL A 154 13.28 2.07 0.04
CA VAL A 154 13.46 0.71 -0.47
C VAL A 154 13.12 0.64 -1.95
N TRP A 155 12.33 1.58 -2.48
CA TRP A 155 11.86 1.52 -3.86
C TRP A 155 12.86 2.11 -4.85
N ARG A 156 13.46 3.25 -4.52
CA ARG A 156 14.49 3.95 -5.32
C ARG A 156 14.03 4.32 -6.75
N LEU A 157 12.73 4.39 -6.96
CA LEU A 157 12.09 4.84 -8.20
C LEU A 157 11.05 5.91 -7.86
N PRO A 158 10.66 6.77 -8.82
CA PRO A 158 9.63 7.77 -8.61
C PRO A 158 8.35 7.15 -8.04
N TYR A 159 7.79 7.74 -6.98
CA TYR A 159 6.56 7.25 -6.39
C TYR A 159 5.36 7.64 -7.26
N PRO A 160 4.33 6.78 -7.39
CA PRO A 160 3.13 7.14 -8.13
C PRO A 160 2.41 8.32 -7.47
N PRO A 161 1.68 9.15 -8.24
CA PRO A 161 0.94 10.29 -7.71
C PRO A 161 -0.04 9.93 -6.57
N SER A 162 -0.54 8.69 -6.54
CA SER A 162 -1.40 8.17 -5.47
C SER A 162 -0.73 8.04 -4.11
N GLU A 163 0.60 8.02 -4.05
CA GLU A 163 1.38 7.89 -2.81
C GLU A 163 2.09 9.19 -2.43
N VAL A 164 2.20 10.14 -3.36
CA VAL A 164 2.84 11.44 -3.14
C VAL A 164 1.84 12.47 -2.61
N LEU A 165 0.58 12.41 -3.02
CA LEU A 165 -0.43 13.40 -2.62
C LEU A 165 -0.70 13.35 -1.11
N SER A 166 -0.44 14.45 -0.43
CA SER A 166 -0.61 14.60 1.02
C SER A 166 -1.05 16.02 1.40
N SER A 167 -1.43 16.23 2.65
CA SER A 167 -1.81 17.56 3.13
C SER A 167 -0.66 18.58 3.12
N SER A 168 0.61 18.13 3.17
CA SER A 168 1.79 19.01 3.24
C SER A 168 2.30 19.50 1.88
N ASN A 169 1.95 18.80 0.78
CA ASN A 169 2.30 19.17 -0.59
C ASN A 169 1.08 19.39 -1.48
N LEU A 170 -0.06 19.73 -0.86
CA LEU A 170 -1.33 19.90 -1.55
C LEU A 170 -1.34 21.17 -2.41
N SER A 171 -1.44 20.99 -3.74
CA SER A 171 -1.67 22.05 -4.73
C SER A 171 -2.69 21.60 -5.77
N GLU A 172 -3.21 22.53 -6.59
CA GLU A 172 -4.11 22.18 -7.69
C GLU A 172 -3.43 21.23 -8.68
N GLU A 173 -2.16 21.45 -9.00
CA GLU A 173 -1.37 20.62 -9.90
C GLU A 173 -1.21 19.21 -9.35
N ALA A 174 -0.92 19.08 -8.05
CA ALA A 174 -0.79 17.77 -7.40
C ALA A 174 -2.11 16.99 -7.42
N VAL A 175 -3.23 17.67 -7.17
CA VAL A 175 -4.58 17.07 -7.28
C VAL A 175 -4.86 16.65 -8.72
N ARG A 176 -4.57 17.50 -9.71
CA ARG A 176 -4.76 17.18 -11.13
C ARG A 176 -3.89 16.02 -11.58
N GLU A 177 -2.64 15.94 -11.09
CA GLU A 177 -1.74 14.82 -11.37
C GLU A 177 -2.29 13.51 -10.78
N TYR A 178 -2.76 13.53 -9.52
CA TYR A 178 -3.43 12.39 -8.88
C TYR A 178 -4.65 11.93 -9.69
N VAL A 179 -5.56 12.86 -10.04
CA VAL A 179 -6.77 12.56 -10.79
C VAL A 179 -6.43 11.99 -12.16
N ASN A 180 -5.48 12.59 -12.87
CA ASN A 180 -5.00 12.06 -14.14
C ASN A 180 -4.39 10.67 -13.99
N TYR A 181 -3.61 10.41 -12.92
CA TYR A 181 -3.04 9.10 -12.67
C TYR A 181 -4.13 8.02 -12.50
N VAL A 182 -5.14 8.31 -11.68
CA VAL A 182 -6.27 7.40 -11.44
C VAL A 182 -7.02 7.09 -12.74
N PHE A 183 -7.48 8.11 -13.46
CA PHE A 183 -8.37 7.92 -14.60
C PHE A 183 -7.65 7.53 -15.89
N THR A 184 -6.38 7.87 -16.06
CA THR A 184 -5.61 7.51 -17.27
C THR A 184 -4.94 6.16 -17.12
N TYR A 185 -4.39 5.84 -15.94
CA TYR A 185 -3.59 4.64 -15.74
C TYR A 185 -4.33 3.57 -14.92
N ILE A 186 -4.77 3.88 -13.69
CA ILE A 186 -5.33 2.85 -12.79
C ILE A 186 -6.57 2.20 -13.38
N VAL A 187 -7.53 3.00 -13.87
CA VAL A 187 -8.80 2.48 -14.42
C VAL A 187 -8.61 1.59 -15.66
N HIS A 188 -7.54 1.82 -16.42
CA HIS A 188 -7.28 1.12 -17.69
C HIS A 188 -6.25 -0.02 -17.57
N SER A 189 -5.87 -0.39 -16.36
CA SER A 189 -4.88 -1.43 -16.08
C SER A 189 -5.47 -2.57 -15.27
N LYS A 190 -4.91 -3.77 -15.41
CA LYS A 190 -5.41 -4.96 -14.69
C LYS A 190 -5.14 -4.88 -13.19
N ASN A 191 -4.09 -4.16 -12.82
CA ASN A 191 -3.68 -3.92 -11.44
C ASN A 191 -2.86 -2.62 -11.35
N ILE A 192 -2.57 -2.20 -10.12
CA ILE A 192 -1.87 -0.94 -9.85
C ILE A 192 -0.39 -0.96 -10.24
N ASP A 193 0.26 -2.14 -10.25
CA ASP A 193 1.65 -2.27 -10.70
C ASP A 193 1.75 -2.02 -12.21
N GLU A 194 0.84 -2.58 -13.01
CA GLU A 194 0.75 -2.31 -14.44
C GLU A 194 0.48 -0.81 -14.71
N ALA A 195 -0.45 -0.21 -13.95
CA ALA A 195 -0.74 1.22 -14.05
C ALA A 195 0.51 2.08 -13.76
N TYR A 196 1.25 1.71 -12.72
CA TYR A 196 2.50 2.34 -12.35
C TYR A 196 3.58 2.21 -13.43
N LEU A 197 3.83 1.01 -13.96
CA LEU A 197 4.86 0.79 -14.97
C LEU A 197 4.57 1.58 -16.25
N ARG A 198 3.30 1.60 -16.70
CA ARG A 198 2.89 2.44 -17.84
C ARG A 198 3.11 3.93 -17.57
N TRP A 199 2.72 4.41 -16.40
CA TRP A 199 2.94 5.80 -16.01
C TRP A 199 4.43 6.14 -15.96
N LEU A 200 5.25 5.24 -15.41
CA LEU A 200 6.70 5.42 -15.28
C LEU A 200 7.37 5.56 -16.67
N GLU A 201 6.96 4.73 -17.62
CA GLU A 201 7.46 4.78 -19.00
C GLU A 201 6.98 6.03 -19.75
N GLU A 202 5.69 6.31 -19.72
CA GLU A 202 5.08 7.39 -20.51
C GLU A 202 5.36 8.79 -19.94
N ARG A 203 5.38 8.94 -18.60
CA ARG A 203 5.50 10.25 -17.93
C ARG A 203 6.89 10.53 -17.38
N LYS A 204 7.68 9.51 -17.05
CA LYS A 204 9.05 9.69 -16.54
C LYS A 204 10.11 9.24 -17.54
N GLY A 205 9.73 8.61 -18.66
CA GLY A 205 10.69 8.11 -19.66
C GLY A 205 11.55 6.95 -19.17
N LEU A 206 11.19 6.34 -18.04
CA LEU A 206 11.97 5.30 -17.38
C LEU A 206 11.41 3.92 -17.77
N ARG A 207 12.12 3.22 -18.64
CA ARG A 207 11.82 1.83 -18.99
C ARG A 207 12.53 0.87 -18.04
N VAL A 208 11.76 -0.07 -17.50
CA VAL A 208 12.22 -1.04 -16.50
C VAL A 208 11.76 -2.46 -16.88
N PRO A 209 12.32 -3.05 -17.96
CA PRO A 209 11.88 -4.36 -18.47
C PRO A 209 11.92 -5.47 -17.42
N GLU A 210 12.84 -5.39 -16.47
CA GLU A 210 12.98 -6.34 -15.36
C GLU A 210 11.75 -6.32 -14.46
N LEU A 211 11.16 -5.14 -14.22
CA LEU A 211 9.94 -5.00 -13.42
C LEU A 211 8.71 -5.55 -14.14
N TRP A 212 8.62 -5.41 -15.46
CA TRP A 212 7.58 -6.07 -16.26
C TRP A 212 7.68 -7.58 -16.16
N LYS A 213 8.88 -8.13 -16.31
CA LYS A 213 9.11 -9.59 -16.17
C LYS A 213 8.74 -10.09 -14.78
N LEU A 214 9.12 -9.36 -13.73
CA LEU A 214 8.75 -9.69 -12.36
C LEU A 214 7.23 -9.65 -12.13
N LEU A 215 6.54 -8.66 -12.70
CA LEU A 215 5.09 -8.54 -12.62
C LEU A 215 4.39 -9.75 -13.25
N GLU A 216 4.84 -10.19 -14.43
CA GLU A 216 4.31 -11.38 -15.11
C GLU A 216 4.51 -12.66 -14.28
N MET A 217 5.70 -12.86 -13.72
CA MET A 217 6.00 -14.00 -12.85
C MET A 217 5.12 -14.00 -11.60
N SER A 218 4.96 -12.83 -10.99
CA SER A 218 4.11 -12.63 -9.81
C SER A 218 2.64 -12.97 -10.09
N TYR A 219 2.14 -12.64 -11.28
CA TYR A 219 0.77 -12.93 -11.69
C TYR A 219 0.51 -14.44 -11.79
N ARG A 220 1.44 -15.21 -12.36
CA ARG A 220 1.33 -16.68 -12.46
C ARG A 220 1.29 -17.32 -11.08
N ARG A 221 2.20 -16.92 -10.19
CA ARG A 221 2.29 -17.44 -8.83
C ARG A 221 1.03 -17.14 -7.99
N SER A 222 0.46 -15.94 -8.12
CA SER A 222 -0.78 -15.58 -7.43
C SER A 222 -1.97 -16.42 -7.90
N LYS A 223 -2.07 -16.73 -9.20
CA LYS A 223 -3.13 -17.62 -9.73
C LYS A 223 -3.01 -19.04 -9.17
N GLU A 224 -1.80 -19.60 -9.16
CA GLU A 224 -1.54 -20.95 -8.63
C GLU A 224 -1.91 -21.07 -7.15
N LEU A 225 -1.49 -20.11 -6.33
CA LEU A 225 -1.77 -20.08 -4.89
C LEU A 225 -3.26 -19.93 -4.56
N ASN A 226 -4.02 -19.18 -5.39
CA ASN A 226 -5.45 -19.02 -5.20
C ASN A 226 -6.25 -20.24 -5.69
N SER A 227 -5.79 -20.95 -6.72
CA SER A 227 -6.42 -22.20 -7.18
C SER A 227 -6.26 -23.37 -6.19
N GLY A 228 -5.15 -23.42 -5.45
CA GLY A 228 -4.94 -24.42 -4.40
C GLY A 228 -5.74 -24.16 -3.11
N ALA A 229 -6.19 -22.92 -2.87
CA ALA A 229 -6.98 -22.57 -1.70
C ALA A 229 -8.46 -22.99 -1.82
N GLU A 230 -8.94 -23.24 -3.04
CA GLU A 230 -10.31 -23.71 -3.33
C GLU A 230 -10.44 -25.25 -3.37
N GLN A 231 -9.33 -26.01 -3.27
CA GLN A 231 -9.34 -27.47 -3.40
C GLN A 231 -8.99 -28.26 -2.12
N VAL A 232 -8.98 -27.64 -0.93
CA VAL A 232 -8.77 -28.34 0.37
C VAL A 232 -9.73 -27.86 1.45
#